data_AF-A0A817PC22-F1
#
_entry.id   AF-A0A817PC22-F1
#
_cell.length_a   1.000
_cell.length_b   1.000
_cell.length_c   1.000
_cell.angle_alpha   90.00
_cell.angle_beta   90.00
_cell.angle_gamma   90.00
#
_symmetry.space_group_name_H-M   'P 1'
#
loop_
_entity.id
_entity.type
_entity.pdbx_description
1 polymer ?
#
loop_
_entity_poly.entity_id
_entity_poly.type
_entity_poly.pdbx_seq_one_letter_code
_entity_poly.pdbx_strand_id
1 'polypeptide(L)'
;MTSAISKRLCFSCAKNVGQFKCEGCGSTFCTTHTSDHRQTLNQQLDGVIMEHDSVQQIVMNNEIQYQPLLKSIHKWEQNSIDIVRKTAQEVREQVSRLLHINK
;
A
#
# COMPACT_ATOMS: atom_id res chain seq x y z
N MET A 1 11.47 -18.84 51.30
CA MET A 1 11.05 -18.26 50.00
C MET A 1 9.53 -18.36 49.90
N THR A 2 8.83 -17.29 50.27
CA THR A 2 7.37 -17.20 50.21
C THR A 2 6.95 -16.73 48.84
N SER A 3 6.49 -17.65 48.00
CA SER A 3 5.96 -17.33 46.67
C SER A 3 4.65 -16.57 46.84
N ALA A 4 4.67 -15.26 46.65
CA ALA A 4 3.46 -14.45 46.62
C ALA A 4 2.64 -14.85 45.40
N ILE A 5 1.47 -15.47 45.61
CA ILE A 5 0.51 -15.70 44.54
C ILE A 5 -0.02 -14.33 44.13
N SER A 6 0.58 -13.75 43.10
CA SER A 6 0.13 -12.51 42.47
C SER A 6 -1.26 -12.73 41.92
N LYS A 7 -2.29 -12.38 42.72
CA LYS A 7 -3.70 -12.41 42.33
C LYS A 7 -3.85 -11.57 41.06
N ARG A 8 -4.04 -12.20 39.90
CA ARG A 8 -4.30 -11.45 38.67
C ARG A 8 -5.67 -10.79 38.81
N LEU A 9 -5.71 -9.47 38.68
CA LEU A 9 -6.92 -8.68 38.78
C LEU A 9 -7.41 -8.33 37.39
N CYS A 10 -8.72 -8.13 37.23
CA CYS A 10 -9.27 -7.59 36.01
C CYS A 10 -8.67 -6.21 35.74
N PHE A 11 -8.15 -6.00 34.53
CA PHE A 11 -7.54 -4.75 34.07
C PHE A 11 -8.52 -3.57 34.18
N SER A 12 -9.81 -3.78 33.89
CA SER A 12 -10.82 -2.71 33.88
C SER A 12 -11.39 -2.38 35.26
N CYS A 13 -11.55 -3.35 36.17
CA CYS A 13 -12.26 -3.13 37.44
C CYS A 13 -11.54 -3.59 38.70
N ALA A 14 -10.31 -4.11 38.58
CA ALA A 14 -9.48 -4.61 39.67
C ALA A 14 -10.09 -5.73 40.54
N LYS A 15 -11.18 -6.38 40.08
CA LYS A 15 -11.79 -7.54 40.78
C LYS A 15 -11.12 -8.85 40.37
N ASN A 16 -11.13 -9.85 41.25
CA ASN A 16 -10.48 -11.15 41.06
C ASN A 16 -11.43 -12.26 40.53
N VAL A 17 -12.70 -11.96 40.26
CA VAL A 17 -13.70 -12.99 39.92
C VAL A 17 -13.66 -13.36 38.44
N GLY A 18 -13.50 -14.66 38.13
CA GLY A 18 -13.62 -15.23 36.78
C GLY A 18 -12.66 -14.61 35.77
N GLN A 19 -11.39 -15.02 35.79
CA GLN A 19 -10.32 -14.37 35.03
C GLN A 19 -10.07 -15.03 33.67
N PHE A 20 -10.10 -14.23 32.62
CA PHE A 20 -9.65 -14.59 31.28
C PHE A 20 -8.47 -13.73 30.90
N LYS A 21 -7.40 -14.36 30.39
CA LYS A 21 -6.25 -13.63 29.86
C LYS A 21 -6.41 -13.50 28.34
N CYS A 22 -6.27 -12.29 27.85
CA CYS A 22 -6.08 -12.06 26.42
C CYS A 22 -4.61 -12.30 26.08
N GLU A 23 -4.32 -13.30 25.24
CA GLU A 23 -2.95 -13.57 24.80
C GLU A 23 -2.42 -12.51 23.81
N GLY A 24 -3.31 -11.76 23.15
CA GLY A 24 -2.92 -10.69 22.23
C GLY A 24 -2.35 -9.46 22.96
N CYS A 25 -3.03 -8.97 23.99
CA CYS A 25 -2.61 -7.77 24.73
C CYS A 25 -1.99 -8.08 26.11
N GLY A 26 -1.93 -9.35 26.52
CA GLY A 26 -1.40 -9.81 27.80
C GLY A 26 -2.25 -9.49 29.03
N SER A 27 -3.33 -8.71 28.88
CA SER A 27 -4.18 -8.24 29.98
C SER A 27 -5.17 -9.32 30.46
N THR A 28 -5.50 -9.29 31.75
CA THR A 28 -6.48 -10.20 32.36
C THR A 28 -7.79 -9.46 32.60
N PHE A 29 -8.93 -10.06 32.29
CA PHE A 29 -10.27 -9.47 32.40
C PHE A 29 -11.20 -10.38 33.18
N CYS A 30 -12.21 -9.80 33.85
CA CYS A 30 -13.31 -10.61 34.38
C CYS A 30 -14.25 -11.05 33.24
N THR A 31 -15.16 -11.98 33.50
CA THR A 31 -16.18 -12.43 32.54
C THR A 31 -16.87 -11.29 31.78
N THR A 32 -17.32 -10.26 32.50
CA THR A 32 -17.99 -9.07 31.92
C THR A 32 -17.04 -8.26 31.04
N HIS A 33 -15.88 -7.83 31.55
CA HIS A 33 -14.99 -6.98 30.76
C HIS A 33 -14.26 -7.74 29.63
N THR A 34 -14.33 -9.08 29.63
CA THR A 34 -13.85 -9.90 28.51
C THR A 34 -14.72 -9.71 27.27
N SER A 35 -16.05 -9.61 27.41
CA SER A 35 -16.92 -9.32 26.27
C SER A 35 -16.71 -7.91 25.74
N ASP A 36 -16.58 -6.93 26.64
CA ASP A 36 -16.34 -5.53 26.27
C ASP A 36 -15.02 -5.39 25.52
N HIS A 37 -13.95 -6.04 26.02
CA HIS A 37 -12.65 -6.06 25.35
C HIS A 37 -12.75 -6.66 23.95
N ARG A 38 -13.46 -7.79 23.78
CA ARG A 38 -13.68 -8.41 22.47
C ARG A 38 -14.47 -7.50 21.52
N GLN A 39 -15.47 -6.79 22.03
CA GLN A 39 -16.23 -5.83 21.24
C GLN A 39 -15.34 -4.68 20.76
N THR A 40 -14.50 -4.12 21.63
CA THR A 40 -13.52 -3.09 21.23
C THR A 40 -12.57 -3.60 20.15
N LEU A 41 -12.07 -4.83 20.27
CA LEU A 41 -11.20 -5.42 19.25
C LEU A 41 -11.93 -5.58 17.91
N ASN A 42 -13.19 -6.01 17.91
CA ASN A 42 -13.98 -6.11 16.68
C ASN A 42 -14.16 -4.74 16.02
N GLN A 43 -14.48 -3.70 16.80
CA GLN A 43 -14.61 -2.33 16.27
C GLN A 43 -13.30 -1.81 15.68
N GLN A 44 -12.17 -2.10 16.32
CA GLN A 44 -10.85 -1.76 15.79
C GLN A 44 -10.57 -2.50 14.48
N LEU A 45 -10.90 -3.78 14.41
CA LEU A 45 -10.73 -4.59 13.20
C LEU A 45 -11.60 -4.07 12.05
N ASP A 46 -12.86 -3.73 12.32
CA ASP A 46 -13.76 -3.12 11.33
C ASP A 46 -13.18 -1.81 10.78
N GLY A 47 -12.57 -0.99 11.66
CA GLY A 47 -11.83 0.22 11.26
C GLY A 47 -10.68 -0.08 10.31
N VAL A 48 -9.84 -1.07 10.64
CA VAL A 48 -8.72 -1.49 9.79
C VAL A 48 -9.19 -2.01 8.43
N ILE A 49 -10.30 -2.77 8.39
CA ILE A 49 -10.88 -3.26 7.14
C ILE A 49 -11.35 -2.11 6.26
N MET A 50 -12.07 -1.13 6.84
CA MET A 50 -12.51 0.04 6.09
C MET A 50 -11.35 0.89 5.54
N GLU A 51 -10.29 1.08 6.34
CA GLU A 51 -9.08 1.79 5.89
C GLU A 51 -8.39 1.03 4.76
N HIS A 52 -8.24 -0.29 4.89
CA HIS A 52 -7.67 -1.14 3.86
C HIS A 52 -8.45 -1.01 2.53
N ASP A 53 -9.78 -1.14 2.59
CA ASP A 53 -10.64 -1.07 1.41
C ASP A 53 -10.56 0.32 0.75
N SER A 54 -10.50 1.39 1.55
CA SER A 54 -10.30 2.76 1.06
C SER A 54 -8.97 2.90 0.31
N VAL A 55 -7.87 2.42 0.88
CA VAL A 55 -6.55 2.46 0.25
C VAL A 55 -6.54 1.64 -1.03
N GLN A 56 -7.14 0.44 -1.03
CA GLN A 56 -7.22 -0.41 -2.22
C GLN A 56 -7.98 0.30 -3.35
N GLN A 57 -9.11 0.93 -3.06
CA GLN A 57 -9.86 1.70 -4.05
C GLN A 57 -9.05 2.88 -4.60
N ILE A 58 -8.31 3.61 -3.76
CA ILE A 58 -7.44 4.70 -4.19
C ILE A 58 -6.35 4.20 -5.14
N VAL A 59 -5.69 3.09 -4.81
CA VAL A 59 -4.64 2.51 -5.65
C VAL A 59 -5.20 2.08 -7.00
N MET A 60 -6.32 1.34 -7.01
CA MET A 60 -6.96 0.90 -8.25
C MET A 60 -7.39 2.07 -9.14
N ASN A 61 -7.96 3.13 -8.56
CA ASN A 61 -8.37 4.32 -9.30
C ASN A 61 -7.17 5.07 -9.88
N ASN A 62 -6.07 5.20 -9.12
CA ASN A 62 -4.85 5.82 -9.60
C ASN A 62 -4.24 5.04 -10.76
N GLU A 63 -4.16 3.71 -10.66
CA GLU A 63 -3.67 2.88 -11.77
C GLU A 63 -4.49 3.13 -13.04
N ILE A 64 -5.82 3.11 -12.95
CA ILE A 64 -6.69 3.38 -14.10
C ILE A 64 -6.47 4.80 -14.66
N GLN A 65 -6.30 5.79 -13.79
CA GLN A 65 -6.13 7.19 -14.19
C GLN A 65 -4.80 7.44 -14.90
N TYR A 66 -3.70 6.81 -14.48
CA TYR A 66 -2.38 7.07 -15.05
C TYR A 66 -2.02 6.21 -16.26
N GLN A 67 -2.73 5.09 -16.49
CA GLN A 67 -2.50 4.23 -17.65
C GLN A 67 -2.58 4.98 -19.01
N PRO A 68 -3.56 5.86 -19.27
CA PRO A 68 -3.59 6.67 -20.49
C PRO A 68 -2.43 7.65 -20.62
N LEU A 69 -1.99 8.24 -19.50
CA LEU A 69 -0.86 9.17 -19.49
C LEU A 69 0.45 8.44 -19.82
N LEU A 70 0.69 7.27 -19.23
CA LEU A 70 1.84 6.43 -19.55
C LEU A 70 1.87 6.03 -21.02
N LYS A 71 0.71 5.65 -21.60
CA LYS A 71 0.60 5.37 -23.04
C LYS A 71 0.92 6.60 -23.90
N SER A 72 0.50 7.78 -23.46
CA SER A 72 0.77 9.04 -24.17
C SER A 72 2.24 9.42 -24.13
N ILE A 73 2.89 9.27 -22.97
CA ILE A 73 4.34 9.46 -22.81
C ILE A 73 5.11 8.50 -23.71
N HIS A 74 4.75 7.21 -23.71
CA HIS A 74 5.39 6.22 -24.57
C HIS A 74 5.22 6.55 -26.06
N LYS A 75 4.02 6.96 -26.47
CA LYS A 75 3.77 7.39 -27.86
C LYS A 75 4.60 8.62 -28.23
N TRP A 76 4.68 9.60 -27.34
CA TRP A 76 5.50 10.80 -27.54
C TRP A 76 6.99 10.45 -27.68
N GLU A 77 7.50 9.53 -26.84
CA GLU A 77 8.87 9.05 -26.89
C GLU A 77 9.17 8.37 -28.23
N GLN A 78 8.34 7.41 -28.67
CA GLN A 78 8.53 6.72 -29.94
C GLN A 78 8.50 7.68 -31.13
N ASN A 79 7.52 8.58 -31.16
CA ASN A 79 7.43 9.60 -32.22
C ASN A 79 8.69 10.48 -32.28
N SER A 80 9.22 10.86 -31.11
CA SER A 80 10.42 11.70 -31.04
C SER A 80 11.66 10.98 -31.58
N ILE A 81 11.81 9.69 -31.22
CA ILE A 81 12.89 8.85 -31.73
C ILE A 81 12.79 8.71 -33.25
N ASP A 82 11.59 8.49 -33.78
CA ASP A 82 11.36 8.32 -35.22
C ASP A 82 11.69 9.58 -36.01
N ILE A 83 11.31 10.76 -35.49
CA ILE A 83 11.66 12.05 -36.10
C ILE A 83 13.18 12.20 -36.16
N VAL A 84 13.88 11.99 -35.04
CA VAL A 84 15.35 12.12 -34.99
C VAL A 84 16.01 11.15 -35.98
N ARG A 85 15.56 9.90 -36.03
CA ARG A 85 16.09 8.89 -36.95
C ARG A 85 15.86 9.27 -38.41
N LYS A 86 14.65 9.70 -38.75
CA LYS A 86 14.27 10.10 -40.11
C LYS A 86 15.10 11.29 -40.57
N THR A 87 15.17 12.35 -39.77
CA THR A 87 15.96 13.55 -40.09
C THR A 87 17.45 13.21 -40.24
N ALA A 88 18.01 12.40 -39.33
CA ALA A 88 19.41 11.97 -39.47
C ALA A 88 19.65 11.17 -40.76
N GLN A 89 18.72 10.30 -41.14
CA GLN A 89 18.82 9.53 -42.38
C GLN A 89 18.74 10.42 -43.62
N GLU A 90 17.78 11.36 -43.66
CA GLU A 90 17.63 12.32 -44.76
C GLU A 90 18.90 13.14 -44.96
N VAL A 91 19.51 13.63 -43.88
CA VAL A 91 20.76 14.40 -43.94
C VAL A 91 21.92 13.53 -44.43
N ARG A 92 22.04 12.29 -43.96
CA ARG A 92 23.08 11.36 -44.45
C ARG A 92 22.94 11.13 -45.95
N GLU A 93 21.73 10.91 -46.44
CA GLU A 93 21.48 10.71 -47.87
C GLU A 93 21.79 11.95 -48.71
N GLN A 94 21.47 13.14 -48.22
CA GLN A 94 21.84 14.40 -48.86
C GLN A 94 23.36 14.55 -48.99
N VAL A 95 24.10 14.28 -47.91
CA VAL A 95 25.57 14.34 -47.92
C VAL A 95 26.15 13.32 -48.91
N SER A 96 25.68 12.07 -48.88
CA SER A 96 26.14 11.04 -49.83
C SER A 96 25.92 11.47 -51.28
N ARG A 97 24.74 12.02 -51.61
CA ARG A 97 24.47 12.54 -52.96
C ARG A 97 25.44 13.65 -53.36
N LEU A 98 25.71 14.61 -52.48
CA LEU A 98 26.66 15.70 -52.75
C LEU A 98 28.09 15.17 -52.97
N LEU A 99 28.52 14.16 -52.21
CA LEU A 99 29.83 13.55 -52.39
C LEU A 99 29.93 12.77 -53.72
N HIS A 100 28.85 12.14 -54.18
CA HIS A 100 28.81 11.42 -55.45
C HIS A 100 28.72 12.33 -56.69
N ILE A 101 28.15 13.54 -56.56
CA ILE A 101 28.06 14.52 -57.66
C ILE A 101 29.42 15.20 -57.95
N ASN A 102 30.29 15.29 -56.94
CA ASN A 102 31.60 15.97 -57.05
C ASN A 102 32.75 15.05 -57.49
N LYS A 103 32.46 13.86 -58.02
CA LYS A 103 33.44 12.87 -58.45
C LYS A 103 33.27 12.55 -59.94
#